data_AF-A0A9Q1H0B6-F1
#
_entry.id   AF-A0A9Q1H0B6-F1
#
_cell.length_a   1.000
_cell.length_b   1.000
_cell.length_c   1.000
_cell.angle_alpha   90.00
_cell.angle_beta   90.00
_cell.angle_gamma   90.00
#
_symmetry.space_group_name_H-M   'P 1'
#
loop_
_entity.id
_entity.type
_entity.pdbx_description
1 polymer ?
#
loop_
_entity_poly.entity_id
_entity_poly.type
_entity_poly.pdbx_seq_one_letter_code
_entity_poly.pdbx_strand_id
1 'polypeptide(L)'
;MSFYSISFALGAGHSGHQIEFSIQKVKKLKNEGFFTINKTLLPLKTVYFLYMGSMVSFLPFVPVYMEQLGLSGFQIGIISAVRPLGTMLACPFWGTIADKFSIHRSVVLLGLFIGSTATGATYFTPPVANATRNSTMDRPTRPPFLWDETYVTFSVMMALSIVSIFFLAHICPMIDSAVMALLKDHPETDYGKQRLWGAVGWGSFSGITGLAMDTYIRYYPEGNRFLPAYVIFIALILPVVIPVLIMKFPSHSRPDSIAGGLAQCFKNFRIVIFFIVTTIIGVLLAVIGTFQFLFLNELKAPSVVMGLTLTFTCIAEIPFMYVSGRLITWFGHEAVFSIALVCYCLRFFLYHILQNPWLILPIELLHGICYGAFWPAATTFANKIAPQGMGATLQNLVQAFSMGLGVA
;
A
#
# COMPACT_ATOMS: atom_id res chain seq x y z
N MET A 1 -24.59 -49.29 -22.56
CA MET A 1 -24.93 -48.59 -23.81
C MET A 1 -23.97 -47.44 -23.99
N SER A 2 -23.15 -47.53 -25.03
CA SER A 2 -22.11 -46.56 -25.41
C SER A 2 -22.74 -45.25 -25.87
N PHE A 3 -22.27 -44.11 -25.38
CA PHE A 3 -22.58 -42.80 -25.96
C PHE A 3 -21.30 -42.14 -26.46
N TYR A 4 -21.37 -41.76 -27.73
CA TYR A 4 -20.35 -41.27 -28.64
C TYR A 4 -19.59 -40.05 -28.12
N SER A 5 -18.26 -40.10 -28.19
CA SER A 5 -17.40 -38.92 -28.27
C SER A 5 -17.35 -38.45 -29.73
N ILE A 6 -17.75 -37.21 -29.99
CA ILE A 6 -17.55 -36.56 -31.29
C ILE A 6 -16.23 -35.78 -31.20
N SER A 7 -15.18 -36.34 -31.80
CA SER A 7 -13.89 -35.66 -31.99
C SER A 7 -13.91 -34.95 -33.34
N PHE A 8 -13.89 -33.61 -33.34
CA PHE A 8 -13.57 -32.84 -34.53
C PHE A 8 -12.05 -32.75 -34.66
N ALA A 9 -11.48 -33.47 -35.62
CA ALA A 9 -10.09 -33.33 -36.03
C ALA A 9 -10.01 -32.33 -37.20
N LEU A 10 -9.58 -31.10 -36.92
CA LEU A 10 -9.03 -30.21 -37.94
C LEU A 10 -7.51 -30.37 -37.92
N GLY A 11 -6.99 -31.04 -38.95
CA GLY A 11 -5.55 -31.26 -39.12
C GLY A 11 -4.89 -30.10 -39.86
N ALA A 12 -3.85 -29.52 -39.25
CA ALA A 12 -2.53 -29.29 -39.86
C ALA A 12 -1.59 -28.57 -38.85
N GLY A 13 -0.43 -29.18 -38.55
CA GLY A 13 0.76 -28.46 -38.07
C GLY A 13 1.21 -28.67 -36.62
N HIS A 14 1.86 -29.81 -36.34
CA HIS A 14 2.95 -30.02 -35.36
C HIS A 14 2.94 -29.23 -34.03
N SER A 15 2.15 -29.70 -33.05
CA SER A 15 2.54 -29.95 -31.65
C SER A 15 1.29 -30.31 -30.85
N GLY A 16 1.18 -31.58 -30.44
CA GLY A 16 0.00 -32.10 -29.76
C GLY A 16 -0.16 -31.49 -28.36
N HIS A 17 -1.00 -30.48 -28.23
CA HIS A 17 -1.71 -30.16 -26.99
C HIS A 17 -3.20 -30.35 -27.25
N GLN A 18 -3.70 -31.56 -26.99
CA GLN A 18 -5.15 -31.77 -26.93
C GLN A 18 -5.68 -31.02 -25.71
N ILE A 19 -6.39 -29.92 -25.97
CA ILE A 19 -7.15 -29.21 -24.95
C ILE A 19 -8.42 -30.03 -24.69
N GLU A 20 -8.31 -31.06 -23.84
CA GLU A 20 -9.49 -31.70 -23.26
C GLU A 20 -10.17 -30.70 -22.32
N PHE A 21 -11.15 -29.98 -22.85
CA PHE A 21 -12.14 -29.26 -22.04
C PHE A 21 -13.01 -30.29 -21.33
N SER A 22 -12.50 -30.87 -20.24
CA SER A 22 -13.26 -31.80 -19.42
C SER A 22 -14.50 -31.08 -18.88
N ILE A 23 -15.68 -31.61 -19.21
CA ILE A 23 -16.99 -31.15 -18.72
C ILE A 23 -17.02 -31.10 -17.18
N GLN A 24 -16.17 -31.88 -16.49
CA GLN A 24 -15.99 -31.79 -15.04
C GLN A 24 -15.35 -30.47 -14.60
N LYS A 25 -14.43 -29.89 -15.36
CA LYS A 25 -13.79 -28.59 -15.07
C LYS A 25 -14.81 -27.45 -15.19
N VAL A 26 -15.70 -27.52 -16.19
CA VAL A 26 -16.82 -26.58 -16.37
C VAL A 26 -17.90 -26.77 -15.28
N LYS A 27 -18.19 -28.00 -14.87
CA LYS A 27 -19.10 -28.27 -13.73
C LYS A 27 -18.51 -27.82 -12.39
N LYS A 28 -17.20 -27.92 -12.19
CA LYS A 28 -16.50 -27.39 -11.00
C LYS A 28 -16.54 -25.86 -10.96
N LEU A 29 -16.30 -25.21 -12.10
CA LEU A 29 -16.47 -23.76 -12.27
C LEU A 29 -17.92 -23.28 -12.09
N LYS A 30 -18.92 -24.13 -12.38
CA LYS A 30 -20.35 -23.82 -12.21
C LYS A 30 -20.83 -23.99 -10.75
N ASN A 31 -20.10 -24.74 -9.92
CA ASN A 31 -20.42 -24.97 -8.51
C ASN A 31 -19.67 -24.05 -7.54
N GLU A 32 -18.70 -23.27 -8.01
CA GLU A 32 -18.06 -22.23 -7.21
C GLU A 32 -18.82 -20.92 -7.40
N GLY A 33 -19.94 -20.80 -6.68
CA GLY A 33 -20.63 -19.52 -6.54
C GLY A 33 -19.64 -18.45 -6.07
N PHE A 34 -19.93 -17.19 -6.40
CA PHE A 34 -19.18 -15.97 -6.03
C PHE A 34 -18.78 -15.88 -4.53
N PHE A 35 -19.35 -16.74 -3.67
CA PHE A 35 -19.24 -16.77 -2.22
C PHE A 35 -18.63 -18.05 -1.62
N THR A 36 -17.84 -18.86 -2.34
CA THR A 36 -17.06 -19.92 -1.68
C THR A 36 -15.89 -19.31 -0.89
N ILE A 37 -16.11 -19.09 0.41
CA ILE A 37 -15.08 -18.53 1.31
C ILE A 37 -14.02 -19.60 1.60
N ASN A 38 -12.86 -19.48 0.97
CA ASN A 38 -11.68 -20.28 1.32
C ASN A 38 -11.19 -19.86 2.72
N LYS A 39 -11.50 -20.68 3.74
CA LYS A 39 -11.12 -20.44 5.15
C LYS A 39 -9.60 -20.36 5.36
N THR A 40 -8.79 -20.97 4.51
CA THR A 40 -7.32 -20.92 4.57
C THR A 40 -6.78 -19.55 4.19
N LEU A 41 -7.46 -18.85 3.26
CA LEU A 41 -7.05 -17.52 2.77
C LEU A 41 -7.72 -16.38 3.55
N LEU A 42 -8.72 -16.69 4.38
CA LEU A 42 -9.44 -15.69 5.17
C LEU A 42 -8.52 -14.88 6.10
N PRO A 43 -7.56 -15.48 6.84
CA PRO A 43 -6.61 -14.71 7.65
C PRO A 43 -5.84 -13.65 6.84
N LEU A 44 -5.42 -13.97 5.61
CA LEU A 44 -4.69 -13.04 4.74
C LEU A 44 -5.54 -11.83 4.36
N LYS A 45 -6.79 -12.08 3.96
CA LYS A 45 -7.74 -11.02 3.60
C LYS A 45 -8.02 -10.12 4.79
N THR A 46 -8.20 -10.71 5.97
CA THR A 46 -8.38 -9.98 7.23
C THR A 46 -7.17 -9.11 7.55
N VAL A 47 -5.94 -9.62 7.41
CA VAL A 47 -4.71 -8.83 7.60
C VAL A 47 -4.70 -7.62 6.67
N TYR A 48 -4.92 -7.82 5.36
CA TYR A 48 -4.92 -6.68 4.42
C TYR A 48 -5.98 -5.64 4.75
N PHE A 49 -7.22 -6.08 5.01
CA PHE A 49 -8.33 -5.18 5.32
C PHE A 49 -8.07 -4.36 6.59
N LEU A 50 -7.69 -5.02 7.68
CA LEU A 50 -7.45 -4.37 8.98
C LEU A 50 -6.18 -3.52 8.96
N TYR A 51 -5.07 -4.02 8.40
CA TYR A 51 -3.82 -3.27 8.34
C TYR A 51 -3.97 -2.02 7.48
N MET A 52 -4.51 -2.14 6.25
CA MET A 52 -4.70 -0.96 5.39
C MET A 52 -5.72 0.02 5.97
N GLY A 53 -6.79 -0.49 6.59
CA GLY A 53 -7.77 0.32 7.31
C GLY A 53 -7.16 1.09 8.49
N SER A 54 -6.27 0.45 9.26
CA SER A 54 -5.54 1.14 10.34
C SER A 54 -4.65 2.25 9.79
N MET A 55 -3.86 1.96 8.75
CA MET A 55 -2.91 2.92 8.17
C MET A 55 -3.61 4.17 7.63
N VAL A 56 -4.72 4.02 6.90
CA VAL A 56 -5.46 5.17 6.35
C VAL A 56 -6.15 6.02 7.42
N SER A 57 -6.46 5.43 8.57
CA SER A 57 -7.08 6.16 9.69
C SER A 57 -6.09 7.14 10.33
N PHE A 58 -4.79 6.94 10.13
CA PHE A 58 -3.74 7.77 10.71
C PHE A 58 -3.04 8.65 9.67
N LEU A 59 -2.54 8.04 8.59
CA LEU A 59 -1.57 8.65 7.68
C LEU A 59 -1.97 10.00 7.04
N PRO A 60 -3.21 10.20 6.55
CA PRO A 60 -3.59 11.46 5.91
C PRO A 60 -3.64 12.64 6.89
N PHE A 61 -3.79 12.35 8.18
CA PHE A 61 -4.05 13.34 9.22
C PHE A 61 -2.78 13.79 9.96
N VAL A 62 -1.67 13.05 9.83
CA VAL A 62 -0.41 13.32 10.55
C VAL A 62 0.13 14.73 10.29
N PRO A 63 0.20 15.26 9.05
CA PRO A 63 0.70 16.61 8.81
C PRO A 63 -0.15 17.69 9.48
N VAL A 64 -1.48 17.54 9.43
CA VAL A 64 -2.42 18.47 10.05
C VAL A 64 -2.35 18.37 11.58
N TYR A 65 -2.13 17.18 12.12
CA TYR A 65 -1.92 16.99 13.55
C TYR A 65 -0.63 17.66 14.04
N MET A 66 0.47 17.50 13.28
CA MET A 66 1.74 18.18 13.57
C MET A 66 1.61 19.71 13.53
N GLU A 67 0.82 20.25 12.60
CA GLU A 67 0.50 21.68 12.54
C GLU A 67 -0.26 22.14 13.79
N GLN A 68 -1.26 21.36 14.26
CA GLN A 68 -1.99 21.66 15.50
C GLN A 68 -1.12 21.60 16.75
N LEU A 69 -0.07 20.76 16.76
CA LEU A 69 0.93 20.75 17.84
C LEU A 69 1.83 22.00 17.82
N GLY A 70 1.75 22.84 16.78
CA GLY A 70 2.53 24.07 16.64
C GLY A 70 3.83 23.91 15.85
N LEU A 71 4.02 22.80 15.14
CA LEU A 71 5.19 22.62 14.27
C LEU A 71 5.09 23.47 13.01
N SER A 72 6.22 24.02 12.58
CA SER A 72 6.30 24.78 11.34
C SER A 72 6.18 23.87 10.10
N GLY A 73 5.73 24.42 8.97
CA GLY A 73 5.67 23.69 7.70
C GLY A 73 7.01 23.08 7.27
N PHE A 74 8.14 23.72 7.60
CA PHE A 74 9.48 23.18 7.34
C PHE A 74 9.75 21.92 8.18
N GLN A 75 9.45 21.95 9.48
CA GLN A 75 9.60 20.80 10.38
C GLN A 75 8.70 19.63 9.97
N ILE A 76 7.45 19.92 9.62
CA ILE A 76 6.48 18.96 9.07
C ILE A 76 7.04 18.31 7.80
N GLY A 77 7.65 19.10 6.91
CA GLY A 77 8.30 18.61 5.70
C GLY A 77 9.43 17.62 5.99
N ILE A 78 10.32 17.94 6.95
CA ILE A 78 11.41 17.03 7.35
C ILE A 78 10.83 15.73 7.93
N ILE A 79 9.87 15.80 8.84
CA ILE A 79 9.25 14.60 9.43
C ILE A 79 8.53 13.76 8.36
N SER A 80 7.86 14.42 7.41
CA SER A 80 7.17 13.72 6.32
C SER A 80 8.15 12.99 5.38
N ALA A 81 9.35 13.55 5.17
CA ALA A 81 10.42 12.93 4.37
C ALA A 81 11.03 11.68 5.03
N VAL A 82 10.88 11.52 6.36
CA VAL A 82 11.29 10.30 7.07
C VAL A 82 10.58 9.07 6.53
N ARG A 83 9.34 9.20 6.06
CA ARG A 83 8.56 8.05 5.61
C ARG A 83 9.16 7.36 4.37
N PRO A 84 9.35 8.03 3.23
CA PRO A 84 9.92 7.37 2.06
C PRO A 84 11.38 6.96 2.30
N LEU A 85 12.19 7.80 2.96
CA LEU A 85 13.59 7.45 3.28
C LEU A 85 13.69 6.25 4.23
N GLY A 86 12.85 6.24 5.27
CA GLY A 86 12.76 5.13 6.22
C GLY A 86 12.28 3.84 5.55
N THR A 87 11.31 3.92 4.63
CA THR A 87 10.86 2.77 3.83
C THR A 87 11.99 2.21 2.95
N MET A 88 12.75 3.11 2.30
CA MET A 88 13.89 2.73 1.46
C MET A 88 14.95 1.91 2.21
N LEU A 89 15.16 2.22 3.49
CA LEU A 89 16.16 1.54 4.33
C LEU A 89 15.59 0.33 5.10
N ALA A 90 14.40 0.47 5.68
CA ALA A 90 13.80 -0.52 6.55
C ALA A 90 13.35 -1.77 5.79
N CYS A 91 12.76 -1.62 4.60
CA CYS A 91 12.26 -2.75 3.83
C CYS A 91 13.40 -3.74 3.47
N PRO A 92 14.51 -3.33 2.83
CA PRO A 92 15.60 -4.26 2.51
C PRO A 92 16.25 -4.85 3.77
N PHE A 93 16.37 -4.05 4.84
CA PHE A 93 16.91 -4.52 6.12
C PHE A 93 16.08 -5.67 6.71
N TRP A 94 14.77 -5.47 6.88
CA TRP A 94 13.90 -6.50 7.45
C TRP A 94 13.67 -7.68 6.50
N GLY A 95 13.58 -7.43 5.20
CA GLY A 95 13.47 -8.49 4.18
C GLY A 95 14.64 -9.46 4.25
N THR A 96 15.87 -8.93 4.28
CA THR A 96 17.08 -9.76 4.36
C THR A 96 17.21 -10.51 5.69
N ILE A 97 16.86 -9.88 6.82
CA ILE A 97 16.86 -10.55 8.13
C ILE A 97 15.84 -11.68 8.17
N ALA A 98 14.62 -11.45 7.70
CA ALA A 98 13.57 -12.47 7.70
C ALA A 98 13.96 -13.68 6.84
N ASP A 99 14.51 -13.46 5.65
CA ASP A 99 14.96 -14.54 4.77
C ASP A 99 16.19 -15.27 5.32
N LYS A 100 17.17 -14.55 5.89
CA LYS A 100 18.41 -15.13 6.45
C LYS A 100 18.13 -16.11 7.59
N PHE A 101 17.26 -15.69 8.50
CA PHE A 101 16.99 -16.45 9.73
C PHE A 101 15.70 -17.28 9.66
N SER A 102 14.91 -17.13 8.59
CA SER A 102 13.60 -17.77 8.41
C SER A 102 12.60 -17.39 9.52
N ILE A 103 12.61 -16.11 9.93
CA ILE A 103 11.84 -15.58 11.07
C ILE A 103 10.77 -14.56 10.65
N HIS A 104 10.19 -14.72 9.45
CA HIS A 104 9.21 -13.78 8.85
C HIS A 104 8.08 -13.40 9.81
N ARG A 105 7.47 -14.39 10.47
CA ARG A 105 6.39 -14.14 11.44
C ARG A 105 6.86 -13.24 12.59
N SER A 106 8.00 -13.55 13.19
CA SER A 106 8.53 -12.81 14.33
C SER A 106 8.86 -11.37 13.94
N VAL A 107 9.39 -11.14 12.73
CA VAL A 107 9.70 -9.80 12.22
C VAL A 107 8.43 -9.00 11.95
N VAL A 108 7.36 -9.62 11.44
CA VAL A 108 6.05 -8.96 11.28
C VAL A 108 5.45 -8.61 12.64
N LEU A 109 5.46 -9.53 13.60
CA LEU A 109 4.90 -9.29 14.95
C LEU A 109 5.67 -8.22 15.73
N LEU A 110 7.00 -8.24 15.64
CA LEU A 110 7.86 -7.21 16.22
C LEU A 110 7.55 -5.84 15.61
N GLY A 111 7.38 -5.80 14.28
CA GLY A 111 6.98 -4.60 13.54
C GLY A 111 5.63 -4.06 13.99
N LEU A 112 4.62 -4.92 14.08
CA LEU A 112 3.29 -4.57 14.57
C LEU A 112 3.34 -4.06 16.01
N PHE A 113 4.12 -4.69 16.90
CA PHE A 113 4.18 -4.26 18.29
C PHE A 113 4.91 -2.92 18.47
N ILE A 114 6.16 -2.83 18.03
CA ILE A 114 6.98 -1.63 18.24
C ILE A 114 6.47 -0.47 17.37
N GLY A 115 6.19 -0.74 16.10
CA GLY A 115 5.78 0.27 15.14
C GLY A 115 4.41 0.87 15.47
N SER A 116 3.43 0.06 15.87
CA SER A 116 2.11 0.57 16.25
C SER A 116 2.13 1.27 17.61
N THR A 117 2.96 0.81 18.55
CA THR A 117 3.16 1.50 19.83
C THR A 117 3.81 2.87 19.61
N ALA A 118 4.85 2.96 18.77
CA ALA A 118 5.48 4.23 18.42
C ALA A 118 4.49 5.17 17.71
N THR A 119 3.68 4.64 16.79
CA THR A 119 2.63 5.40 16.11
C THR A 119 1.59 5.92 17.11
N GLY A 120 1.07 5.06 17.99
CA GLY A 120 0.12 5.46 19.03
C GLY A 120 0.72 6.46 20.03
N ALA A 121 2.00 6.33 20.36
CA ALA A 121 2.72 7.24 21.24
C ALA A 121 2.82 8.66 20.69
N THR A 122 2.73 8.86 19.35
CA THR A 122 2.73 10.21 18.75
C THR A 122 1.56 11.06 19.25
N TYR A 123 0.45 10.45 19.67
CA TYR A 123 -0.69 11.14 20.26
C TYR A 123 -0.32 11.88 21.57
N PHE A 124 0.62 11.34 22.34
CA PHE A 124 1.04 11.92 23.62
C PHE A 124 2.18 12.93 23.48
N THR A 125 2.54 13.32 22.25
CA THR A 125 3.56 14.34 22.01
C THR A 125 3.08 15.68 22.59
N PRO A 126 3.88 16.36 23.43
CA PRO A 126 3.48 17.62 24.03
C PRO A 126 3.29 18.70 22.94
N PRO A 127 2.20 19.49 22.98
CA PRO A 127 2.03 20.62 22.09
C PRO A 127 2.98 21.76 22.47
N VAL A 128 3.37 22.58 21.49
CA VAL A 128 4.13 23.80 21.75
C VAL A 128 3.26 24.78 22.54
N ALA A 129 3.73 25.22 23.71
CA ALA A 129 2.98 25.98 24.73
C ALA A 129 2.26 27.26 24.24
N ASN A 130 2.62 27.80 23.07
CA ASN A 130 2.00 28.99 22.48
C ASN A 130 0.82 28.68 21.54
N ALA A 131 0.56 27.42 21.18
CA ALA A 131 -0.57 27.04 20.32
C ALA A 131 -1.94 27.11 21.04
N THR A 132 -1.95 27.09 22.37
CA THR A 132 -3.14 27.14 23.23
C THR A 132 -3.49 28.54 23.74
N ARG A 133 -2.72 29.58 23.40
CA ARG A 133 -2.98 30.97 23.84
C ARG A 133 -3.78 31.74 22.79
N ASN A 134 -5.10 31.78 23.00
CA ASN A 134 -6.16 32.46 22.23
C ASN A 134 -5.77 33.69 21.38
N SER A 135 -6.20 33.64 20.12
CA SER A 135 -7.03 34.57 19.31
C SER A 135 -7.49 35.96 19.81
N THR A 136 -6.92 36.54 20.86
CA THR A 136 -7.17 37.92 21.27
C THR A 136 -5.89 38.59 21.73
N MET A 137 -5.01 38.93 20.80
CA MET A 137 -4.09 40.07 20.95
C MET A 137 -3.47 40.39 19.60
N ASP A 138 -3.34 41.70 19.34
CA ASP A 138 -2.72 42.31 18.17
C ASP A 138 -1.47 41.57 17.70
N ARG A 139 -1.34 41.51 16.36
CA ARG A 139 -0.20 41.02 15.56
C ARG A 139 0.97 40.46 16.40
N PRO A 140 1.24 39.15 16.38
CA PRO A 140 2.44 38.65 17.01
C PRO A 140 3.64 39.15 16.20
N THR A 141 4.34 40.16 16.70
CA THR A 141 5.78 40.25 16.49
C THR A 141 6.35 38.92 16.95
N ARG A 142 6.65 38.02 16.00
CA ARG A 142 7.29 36.74 16.27
C ARG A 142 8.51 37.01 17.16
N PRO A 143 8.56 36.56 18.43
CA PRO A 143 9.84 36.53 19.11
C PRO A 143 10.74 35.56 18.33
N PRO A 144 12.03 35.88 18.13
CA PRO A 144 12.94 34.95 17.50
C PRO A 144 13.08 33.79 18.48
N PHE A 145 12.54 32.63 18.09
CA PHE A 145 13.16 31.38 18.47
C PHE A 145 13.21 31.14 20.00
N LEU A 146 12.09 30.76 20.60
CA LEU A 146 12.08 30.07 21.90
C LEU A 146 12.31 28.58 21.63
N TRP A 147 13.57 28.18 21.73
CA TRP A 147 14.07 26.88 21.30
C TRP A 147 13.42 25.74 22.13
N ASP A 148 13.30 25.84 23.46
CA ASP A 148 13.13 24.64 24.29
C ASP A 148 11.89 23.77 23.98
N GLU A 149 10.67 24.30 23.96
CA GLU A 149 9.46 23.47 23.77
C GLU A 149 9.24 22.98 22.33
N THR A 150 9.58 23.82 21.34
CA THR A 150 9.43 23.46 19.93
C THR A 150 10.41 22.35 19.54
N TYR A 151 11.64 22.38 20.09
CA TYR A 151 12.61 21.31 19.87
C TYR A 151 12.18 20.00 20.49
N VAL A 152 11.57 20.01 21.68
CA VAL A 152 11.08 18.80 22.33
C VAL A 152 9.97 18.16 21.49
N THR A 153 8.93 18.92 21.13
CA THR A 153 7.83 18.43 20.28
C THR A 153 8.35 17.88 18.96
N PHE A 154 9.23 18.62 18.27
CA PHE A 154 9.82 18.19 17.01
C PHE A 154 10.65 16.92 17.17
N SER A 155 11.53 16.86 18.17
CA SER A 155 12.44 15.73 18.36
C SER A 155 11.71 14.45 18.78
N VAL A 156 10.70 14.57 19.66
CA VAL A 156 9.85 13.44 20.06
C VAL A 156 9.06 12.93 18.85
N MET A 157 8.41 13.83 18.11
CA MET A 157 7.65 13.44 16.91
C MET A 157 8.56 12.80 15.84
N MET A 158 9.75 13.36 15.64
CA MET A 158 10.76 12.82 14.72
C MET A 158 11.20 11.41 15.15
N ALA A 159 11.60 11.24 16.41
CA ALA A 159 12.07 9.95 16.92
C ALA A 159 10.98 8.87 16.83
N LEU A 160 9.75 9.19 17.24
CA LEU A 160 8.62 8.27 17.14
C LEU A 160 8.28 7.96 15.68
N SER A 161 8.35 8.94 14.78
CA SER A 161 8.11 8.74 13.35
C SER A 161 9.16 7.82 12.72
N ILE A 162 10.45 8.00 13.05
CA ILE A 162 11.56 7.13 12.60
C ILE A 162 11.34 5.70 13.09
N VAL A 163 11.04 5.51 14.38
CA VAL A 163 10.78 4.18 14.94
C VAL A 163 9.54 3.56 14.29
N SER A 164 8.46 4.33 14.13
CA SER A 164 7.24 3.83 13.50
C SER A 164 7.48 3.34 12.08
N ILE A 165 8.15 4.13 11.22
CA ILE A 165 8.37 3.74 9.84
C ILE A 165 9.33 2.56 9.74
N PHE A 166 10.39 2.55 10.56
CA PHE A 166 11.38 1.50 10.54
C PHE A 166 10.78 0.13 10.89
N PHE A 167 9.75 0.09 11.73
CA PHE A 167 9.08 -1.15 12.15
C PHE A 167 7.76 -1.44 11.41
N LEU A 168 7.12 -0.47 10.75
CA LEU A 168 5.87 -0.71 10.02
C LEU A 168 6.06 -0.91 8.51
N ALA A 169 7.11 -0.34 7.89
CA ALA A 169 7.23 -0.28 6.44
C ALA A 169 7.32 -1.66 5.75
N HIS A 170 7.92 -2.66 6.41
CA HIS A 170 8.11 -4.01 5.85
C HIS A 170 6.90 -4.93 6.02
N ILE A 171 5.87 -4.54 6.79
CA ILE A 171 4.74 -5.42 7.10
C ILE A 171 4.01 -5.80 5.82
N CYS A 172 3.58 -4.83 5.00
CA CYS A 172 2.88 -5.10 3.74
C CYS A 172 3.68 -6.01 2.79
N PRO A 173 4.93 -5.69 2.39
CA PRO A 173 5.70 -6.56 1.49
C PRO A 173 6.01 -7.95 2.09
N MET A 174 6.07 -8.10 3.41
CA MET A 174 6.19 -9.42 4.04
C MET A 174 4.90 -10.24 3.97
N ILE A 175 3.75 -9.60 4.16
CA ILE A 175 2.46 -10.25 3.93
C ILE A 175 2.33 -10.63 2.45
N ASP A 176 2.75 -9.74 1.54
CA ASP A 176 2.76 -10.02 0.09
C ASP A 176 3.61 -11.26 -0.23
N SER A 177 4.82 -11.36 0.33
CA SER A 177 5.67 -12.55 0.17
C SER A 177 5.01 -13.81 0.73
N ALA A 178 4.38 -13.73 1.91
CA ALA A 178 3.69 -14.87 2.52
C ALA A 178 2.50 -15.33 1.67
N VAL A 179 1.72 -14.39 1.13
CA VAL A 179 0.63 -14.67 0.19
C VAL A 179 1.17 -15.38 -1.05
N MET A 180 2.24 -14.85 -1.67
CA MET A 180 2.83 -15.44 -2.86
C MET A 180 3.31 -16.88 -2.64
N ALA A 181 3.76 -17.19 -1.43
CA ALA A 181 4.17 -18.54 -1.07
C ALA A 181 2.96 -19.46 -0.82
N LEU A 182 1.90 -18.98 -0.15
CA LEU A 182 0.67 -19.73 0.10
C LEU A 182 -0.18 -19.96 -1.17
N LEU A 183 -0.12 -19.06 -2.14
CA LEU A 183 -0.83 -19.21 -3.42
C LEU A 183 -0.27 -20.34 -4.29
N LYS A 184 0.95 -20.82 -4.04
CA LYS A 184 1.49 -21.99 -4.73
C LYS A 184 0.63 -23.24 -4.52
N ASP A 185 0.03 -23.36 -3.33
CA ASP A 185 -0.87 -24.46 -2.97
C ASP A 185 -2.32 -24.22 -3.41
N HIS A 186 -2.62 -23.02 -3.92
CA HIS A 186 -3.95 -22.54 -4.29
C HIS A 186 -3.98 -21.89 -5.69
N PRO A 187 -3.68 -22.64 -6.77
CA PRO A 187 -3.59 -22.09 -8.13
C PRO A 187 -4.93 -21.58 -8.69
N GLU A 188 -6.05 -21.88 -8.03
CA GLU A 188 -7.38 -21.38 -8.38
C GLU A 188 -7.57 -19.87 -8.12
N THR A 189 -6.70 -19.28 -7.30
CA THR A 189 -6.81 -17.88 -6.88
C THR A 189 -5.54 -17.10 -7.14
N ASP A 190 -5.71 -15.80 -7.35
CA ASP A 190 -4.64 -14.89 -7.74
C ASP A 190 -4.30 -13.93 -6.60
N TYR A 191 -3.07 -13.41 -6.63
CA TYR A 191 -2.60 -12.42 -5.66
C TYR A 191 -3.50 -11.18 -5.59
N GLY A 192 -3.91 -10.65 -6.75
CA GLY A 192 -4.79 -9.47 -6.81
C GLY A 192 -6.13 -9.65 -6.08
N LYS A 193 -6.69 -10.87 -6.10
CA LYS A 193 -7.93 -11.21 -5.36
C LYS A 193 -7.76 -11.19 -3.84
N GLN A 194 -6.54 -11.35 -3.35
CA GLN A 194 -6.23 -11.23 -1.92
C GLN A 194 -5.95 -9.77 -1.57
N ARG A 195 -5.10 -9.11 -2.38
CA ARG A 195 -4.65 -7.75 -2.15
C ARG A 195 -5.77 -6.70 -2.26
N LEU A 196 -6.83 -6.98 -3.01
CA LEU A 196 -8.01 -6.10 -3.13
C LEU A 196 -8.65 -5.78 -1.78
N TRP A 197 -8.58 -6.69 -0.78
CA TRP A 197 -9.17 -6.44 0.53
C TRP A 197 -8.45 -5.31 1.28
N GLY A 198 -7.19 -5.04 0.91
CA GLY A 198 -6.46 -3.87 1.37
C GLY A 198 -7.05 -2.56 0.82
N ALA A 199 -7.39 -2.53 -0.48
CA ALA A 199 -8.04 -1.37 -1.10
C ALA A 199 -9.43 -1.12 -0.48
N VAL A 200 -10.19 -2.19 -0.21
CA VAL A 200 -11.48 -2.10 0.49
C VAL A 200 -11.31 -1.53 1.90
N GLY A 201 -10.31 -2.00 2.66
CA GLY A 201 -9.98 -1.46 3.98
C GLY A 201 -9.62 0.02 3.94
N TRP A 202 -8.73 0.40 3.02
CA TRP A 202 -8.32 1.78 2.81
C TRP A 202 -9.50 2.71 2.46
N GLY A 203 -10.30 2.33 1.47
CA GLY A 203 -11.45 3.13 1.04
C GLY A 203 -12.52 3.26 2.13
N SER A 204 -12.79 2.18 2.88
CA SER A 204 -13.82 2.18 3.93
C SER A 204 -13.44 3.08 5.11
N PHE A 205 -12.21 2.95 5.63
CA PHE A 205 -11.82 3.64 6.87
C PHE A 205 -11.35 5.07 6.67
N SER A 206 -11.02 5.49 5.44
CA SER A 206 -10.74 6.90 5.14
C SER A 206 -11.93 7.80 5.47
N GLY A 207 -13.13 7.47 4.96
CA GLY A 207 -14.36 8.23 5.22
C GLY A 207 -14.88 8.08 6.64
N ILE A 208 -14.85 6.85 7.19
CA ILE A 208 -15.29 6.58 8.57
C ILE A 208 -14.48 7.40 9.57
N THR A 209 -13.16 7.46 9.39
CA THR A 209 -12.30 8.21 10.31
C THR A 209 -12.57 9.71 10.24
N GLY A 210 -12.68 10.28 9.04
CA GLY A 210 -13.00 11.70 8.88
C GLY A 210 -14.35 12.06 9.53
N LEU A 211 -15.39 11.26 9.29
CA LEU A 211 -16.71 11.46 9.91
C LEU A 211 -16.66 11.33 11.43
N ALA A 212 -15.89 10.36 11.96
CA ALA A 212 -15.72 10.19 13.40
C ALA A 212 -15.04 11.40 14.05
N MET A 213 -14.01 11.97 13.42
CA MET A 213 -13.34 13.18 13.88
C MET A 213 -14.28 14.40 13.88
N ASP A 214 -15.03 14.61 12.80
CA ASP A 214 -15.96 15.74 12.68
C ASP A 214 -17.17 15.61 13.61
N THR A 215 -17.62 14.39 13.87
CA THR A 215 -18.70 14.14 14.84
C THR A 215 -18.20 14.34 16.27
N TYR A 216 -17.01 13.83 16.59
CA TYR A 216 -16.41 13.97 17.92
C TYR A 216 -16.24 15.43 18.34
N ILE A 217 -15.69 16.28 17.46
CA ILE A 217 -15.49 17.70 17.77
C ILE A 217 -16.80 18.48 17.92
N ARG A 218 -17.90 18.04 17.28
CA ARG A 218 -19.23 18.65 17.48
C ARG A 218 -19.78 18.41 18.88
N TYR A 219 -19.53 17.22 19.45
CA TYR A 219 -19.98 16.87 20.80
C TYR A 219 -18.99 17.28 21.90
N TYR A 220 -17.69 17.30 21.58
CA TYR A 220 -16.60 17.66 22.48
C TYR A 220 -15.72 18.75 21.84
N PRO A 221 -16.16 20.02 21.82
CA PRO A 221 -15.43 21.11 21.14
C PRO A 221 -14.02 21.36 21.69
N GLU A 222 -13.79 21.06 22.97
CA GLU A 222 -12.47 21.18 23.61
C GLU A 222 -11.62 19.90 23.51
N GLY A 223 -12.17 18.83 22.93
CA GLY A 223 -11.46 17.57 22.76
C GLY A 223 -10.44 17.62 21.62
N ASN A 224 -9.41 16.78 21.68
CA ASN A 224 -8.47 16.63 20.56
C ASN A 224 -9.18 16.00 19.36
N ARG A 225 -9.34 16.76 18.26
CA ARG A 225 -10.01 16.33 17.03
C ARG A 225 -9.50 15.00 16.48
N PHE A 226 -8.22 14.65 16.70
CA PHE A 226 -7.60 13.45 16.16
C PHE A 226 -7.74 12.21 17.05
N LEU A 227 -8.25 12.34 18.29
CA LEU A 227 -8.44 11.18 19.17
C LEU A 227 -9.19 10.02 18.50
N PRO A 228 -10.30 10.24 17.76
CA PRO A 228 -10.98 9.14 17.06
C PRO A 228 -10.11 8.41 16.04
N ALA A 229 -9.24 9.13 15.31
CA ALA A 229 -8.32 8.53 14.35
C ALA A 229 -7.33 7.56 15.01
N TYR A 230 -6.78 7.94 16.17
CA TYR A 230 -5.90 7.06 16.95
C TYR A 230 -6.65 5.87 17.55
N VAL A 231 -7.87 6.07 18.04
CA VAL A 231 -8.70 4.97 18.57
C VAL A 231 -9.03 3.96 17.47
N ILE A 232 -9.42 4.43 16.28
CA ILE A 232 -9.70 3.56 15.13
C ILE A 232 -8.42 2.84 14.68
N PHE A 233 -7.28 3.55 14.60
CA PHE A 233 -5.99 2.94 14.30
C PHE A 233 -5.68 1.76 15.24
N ILE A 234 -5.78 1.97 16.56
CA ILE A 234 -5.52 0.94 17.57
C ILE A 234 -6.53 -0.21 17.46
N ALA A 235 -7.81 0.12 17.31
CA ALA A 235 -8.90 -0.87 17.20
C ALA A 235 -8.74 -1.78 15.96
N LEU A 236 -8.13 -1.27 14.88
CA LEU A 236 -7.90 -2.04 13.66
C LEU A 236 -6.54 -2.76 13.67
N ILE A 237 -5.49 -2.17 14.23
CA ILE A 237 -4.15 -2.76 14.20
C ILE A 237 -3.97 -3.88 15.23
N LEU A 238 -4.59 -3.78 16.43
CA LEU A 238 -4.47 -4.81 17.47
C LEU A 238 -4.99 -6.18 17.01
N PRO A 239 -6.17 -6.30 16.37
CA PRO A 239 -6.66 -7.58 15.91
C PRO A 239 -5.86 -8.17 14.75
N VAL A 240 -4.96 -7.43 14.08
CA VAL A 240 -4.07 -7.97 13.02
C VAL A 240 -3.13 -9.04 13.57
N VAL A 241 -2.79 -8.99 14.85
CA VAL A 241 -1.90 -9.98 15.50
C VAL A 241 -2.47 -11.40 15.40
N ILE A 242 -3.78 -11.56 15.59
CA ILE A 242 -4.46 -12.87 15.60
C ILE A 242 -4.30 -13.61 14.26
N PRO A 243 -4.71 -13.06 13.10
CA PRO A 243 -4.55 -13.73 11.83
C PRO A 243 -3.07 -13.91 11.46
N VAL A 244 -2.15 -13.01 11.84
CA VAL A 244 -0.70 -13.20 11.63
C VAL A 244 -0.16 -14.42 12.40
N LEU A 245 -0.66 -14.67 13.60
CA LEU A 245 -0.31 -15.88 14.38
C LEU A 245 -0.86 -17.16 13.74
N ILE A 246 -2.06 -17.09 13.17
CA ILE A 246 -2.73 -18.22 12.49
C ILE A 246 -2.08 -18.52 11.13
N MET A 247 -1.63 -17.49 10.42
CA MET A 247 -1.00 -17.60 9.10
C MET A 247 0.26 -18.46 9.17
N LYS A 248 0.36 -19.43 8.26
CA LYS A 248 1.60 -20.18 8.04
C LYS A 248 2.51 -19.35 7.15
N PHE A 249 3.63 -18.90 7.70
CA PHE A 249 4.72 -18.34 6.91
C PHE A 249 5.57 -19.51 6.41
N PRO A 250 5.65 -19.75 5.10
CA PRO A 250 6.42 -20.87 4.60
C PRO A 250 7.89 -20.69 4.97
N SER A 251 8.46 -21.68 5.66
CA SER A 251 9.89 -21.74 5.90
C SER A 251 10.56 -22.09 4.58
N HIS A 252 11.00 -21.08 3.84
CA HIS A 252 11.81 -21.31 2.65
C HIS A 252 13.17 -21.88 3.06
N SER A 253 13.77 -22.67 2.16
CA SER A 253 15.19 -23.02 2.25
C SER A 253 15.98 -21.74 2.47
N ARG A 254 16.82 -21.71 3.51
CA ARG A 254 17.68 -20.55 3.78
C ARG A 254 18.52 -20.29 2.53
N PRO A 255 18.62 -19.04 2.06
CA PRO A 255 19.48 -18.74 0.93
C PRO A 255 20.94 -19.01 1.31
N ASP A 256 21.70 -19.67 0.42
CA ASP A 256 23.13 -19.94 0.64
C ASP A 256 23.95 -18.64 0.81
N SER A 257 23.60 -17.61 0.04
CA SER A 257 24.19 -16.27 0.15
C SER A 257 23.22 -15.19 -0.31
N ILE A 258 22.77 -14.34 0.62
CA ILE A 258 21.94 -13.16 0.32
C ILE A 258 22.66 -12.18 -0.60
N ALA A 259 23.92 -11.86 -0.29
CA ALA A 259 24.71 -10.95 -1.10
C ALA A 259 24.91 -11.47 -2.53
N GLY A 260 25.13 -12.79 -2.68
CA GLY A 260 25.25 -13.42 -4.00
C GLY A 260 23.98 -13.33 -4.83
N GLY A 261 22.82 -13.65 -4.24
CA GLY A 261 21.52 -13.55 -4.93
C GLY A 261 21.14 -12.12 -5.30
N LEU A 262 21.40 -11.15 -4.42
CA LEU A 262 21.22 -9.73 -4.73
C LEU A 262 22.15 -9.27 -5.85
N ALA A 263 23.43 -9.64 -5.79
CA ALA A 263 24.38 -9.32 -6.86
C ALA A 263 23.95 -9.93 -8.20
N GLN A 264 23.40 -11.15 -8.20
CA GLN A 264 22.84 -11.76 -9.40
C GLN A 264 21.63 -10.98 -9.94
N CYS A 265 20.76 -10.49 -9.06
CA CYS A 265 19.62 -9.66 -9.45
C CYS A 265 20.09 -8.37 -10.14
N PHE A 266 21.04 -7.65 -9.54
CA PHE A 266 21.57 -6.39 -10.10
C PHE A 266 22.47 -6.59 -11.33
N LYS A 267 23.02 -7.79 -11.56
CA LYS A 267 23.70 -8.14 -12.80
C LYS A 267 22.73 -8.40 -13.96
N ASN A 268 21.48 -8.76 -13.67
CA ASN A 268 20.49 -9.03 -14.70
C ASN A 268 19.82 -7.73 -15.15
N PHE A 269 20.16 -7.29 -16.36
CA PHE A 269 19.64 -6.05 -16.94
C PHE A 269 18.11 -5.93 -16.92
N ARG A 270 17.38 -7.05 -17.09
CA ARG A 270 15.90 -7.04 -17.05
C ARG A 270 15.35 -6.71 -15.65
N ILE A 271 16.02 -7.19 -14.60
CA ILE A 271 15.63 -6.92 -13.21
C ILE A 271 15.95 -5.47 -12.84
N VAL A 272 17.08 -4.94 -13.32
CA VAL A 272 17.44 -3.54 -13.14
C VAL A 272 16.41 -2.62 -13.81
N ILE A 273 16.01 -2.91 -15.05
CA ILE A 273 14.92 -2.16 -15.72
C ILE A 273 13.64 -2.21 -14.90
N PHE A 274 13.27 -3.37 -14.36
CA PHE A 274 12.10 -3.49 -13.51
C PHE A 274 12.16 -2.55 -12.30
N PHE A 275 13.29 -2.48 -11.58
CA PHE A 275 13.45 -1.54 -10.46
C PHE A 275 13.40 -0.07 -10.91
N ILE A 276 13.98 0.26 -12.06
CA ILE A 276 13.88 1.62 -12.62
C ILE A 276 12.41 1.97 -12.91
N VAL A 277 11.67 1.06 -13.54
CA VAL A 277 10.24 1.26 -13.84
C VAL A 277 9.41 1.41 -12.57
N THR A 278 9.65 0.59 -11.53
CA THR A 278 8.91 0.72 -10.27
C THR A 278 9.25 2.01 -9.52
N THR A 279 10.49 2.49 -9.59
CA THR A 279 10.88 3.81 -9.08
C THR A 279 10.21 4.93 -9.85
N ILE A 280 10.20 4.90 -11.19
CA ILE A 280 9.50 5.90 -12.01
C ILE A 280 8.01 5.94 -11.64
N ILE A 281 7.35 4.78 -11.53
CA ILE A 281 5.95 4.73 -11.11
C ILE A 281 5.75 5.29 -9.70
N GLY A 282 6.71 5.04 -8.79
CA GLY A 282 6.76 5.67 -7.47
C GLY A 282 6.79 7.20 -7.53
N VAL A 283 7.65 7.77 -8.38
CA VAL A 283 7.75 9.22 -8.62
C VAL A 283 6.43 9.77 -9.15
N LEU A 284 5.84 9.10 -10.15
CA LEU A 284 4.55 9.52 -10.73
C LEU A 284 3.43 9.48 -9.67
N LEU A 285 3.41 8.47 -8.81
CA LEU A 285 2.47 8.37 -7.70
C LEU A 285 2.68 9.49 -6.67
N ALA A 286 3.93 9.83 -6.34
CA ALA A 286 4.28 10.90 -5.41
C ALA A 286 3.87 12.27 -5.92
N VAL A 287 4.13 12.56 -7.21
CA VAL A 287 3.70 13.81 -7.86
C VAL A 287 2.19 13.97 -7.75
N ILE A 288 1.42 12.92 -8.05
CA ILE A 288 -0.03 12.97 -7.93
C ILE A 288 -0.45 13.14 -6.46
N GLY A 289 0.12 12.35 -5.55
CA GLY A 289 -0.21 12.39 -4.13
C GLY A 289 0.05 13.75 -3.48
N THR A 290 1.09 14.47 -3.90
CA THR A 290 1.46 15.78 -3.36
C THR A 290 0.75 16.94 -4.07
N PHE A 291 0.67 16.93 -5.40
CA PHE A 291 0.23 18.10 -6.17
C PHE A 291 -1.24 18.06 -6.64
N GLN A 292 -1.91 16.91 -6.63
CA GLN A 292 -3.30 16.81 -7.14
C GLN A 292 -4.27 17.72 -6.36
N PHE A 293 -4.21 17.70 -5.03
CA PHE A 293 -5.09 18.56 -4.22
C PHE A 293 -4.75 20.04 -4.39
N LEU A 294 -3.48 20.37 -4.55
CA LEU A 294 -3.02 21.74 -4.77
C LEU A 294 -3.54 22.28 -6.11
N PHE A 295 -3.42 21.49 -7.18
CA PHE A 295 -3.95 21.79 -8.49
C PHE A 295 -5.48 21.98 -8.48
N LEU A 296 -6.22 21.11 -7.80
CA LEU A 296 -7.67 21.26 -7.66
C LEU A 296 -8.05 22.53 -6.90
N ASN A 297 -7.28 22.91 -5.88
CA ASN A 297 -7.50 24.14 -5.14
C ASN A 297 -7.27 25.39 -6.01
N GLU A 298 -6.25 25.38 -6.88
CA GLU A 298 -6.01 26.47 -7.85
C GLU A 298 -7.15 26.61 -8.87
N LEU A 299 -7.75 25.49 -9.29
CA LEU A 299 -8.96 25.46 -10.11
C LEU A 299 -10.24 25.84 -9.34
N LYS A 300 -10.13 26.25 -8.07
CA LYS A 300 -11.24 26.60 -7.17
C LYS A 300 -12.25 25.44 -7.04
N ALA A 301 -11.77 24.21 -7.05
CA ALA A 301 -12.60 23.03 -6.87
C ALA A 301 -13.30 23.05 -5.50
N PRO A 302 -14.58 22.69 -5.41
CA PRO A 302 -15.23 22.52 -4.12
C PRO A 302 -14.61 21.34 -3.38
N SER A 303 -14.52 21.42 -2.04
CA SER A 303 -13.90 20.38 -1.20
C SER A 303 -14.52 18.99 -1.37
N VAL A 304 -15.79 18.92 -1.77
CA VAL A 304 -16.48 17.66 -2.10
C VAL A 304 -15.81 16.95 -3.29
N VAL A 305 -15.40 17.68 -4.33
CA VAL A 305 -14.70 17.10 -5.49
C VAL A 305 -13.35 16.53 -5.07
N MET A 306 -12.61 17.24 -4.22
CA MET A 306 -11.35 16.77 -3.64
C MET A 306 -11.57 15.47 -2.85
N GLY A 307 -12.57 15.40 -1.98
CA GLY A 307 -12.88 14.15 -1.26
C GLY A 307 -13.26 12.99 -2.19
N LEU A 308 -14.07 13.26 -3.21
CA LEU A 308 -14.51 12.26 -4.18
C LEU A 308 -13.36 11.69 -5.03
N THR A 309 -12.26 12.42 -5.24
CA THR A 309 -11.13 11.86 -6.01
C THR A 309 -10.59 10.59 -5.36
N LEU A 310 -10.43 10.58 -4.03
CA LEU A 310 -9.95 9.41 -3.30
C LEU A 310 -10.95 8.24 -3.36
N THR A 311 -12.24 8.54 -3.31
CA THR A 311 -13.29 7.53 -3.47
C THR A 311 -13.21 6.87 -4.85
N PHE A 312 -13.07 7.67 -5.91
CA PHE A 312 -12.97 7.16 -7.27
C PHE A 312 -11.69 6.34 -7.50
N THR A 313 -10.56 6.72 -6.88
CA THR A 313 -9.35 5.89 -6.92
C THR A 313 -9.57 4.50 -6.32
N CYS A 314 -10.24 4.42 -5.16
CA CYS A 314 -10.53 3.13 -4.53
C CYS A 314 -11.54 2.31 -5.32
N ILE A 315 -12.58 2.94 -5.86
CA ILE A 315 -13.58 2.28 -6.73
C ILE A 315 -12.90 1.68 -7.96
N ALA A 316 -11.92 2.39 -8.55
CA ALA A 316 -11.18 1.91 -9.70
C ALA A 316 -10.17 0.80 -9.34
N GLU A 317 -9.55 0.84 -8.17
CA GLU A 317 -8.56 -0.14 -7.74
C GLU A 317 -9.15 -1.55 -7.60
N ILE A 318 -10.34 -1.67 -7.01
CA ILE A 318 -11.01 -2.96 -6.73
C ILE A 318 -11.20 -3.84 -7.98
N PRO A 319 -11.85 -3.40 -9.07
CA PRO A 319 -12.06 -4.23 -10.25
C PRO A 319 -10.75 -4.60 -10.93
N PHE A 320 -9.79 -3.67 -11.04
CA PHE A 320 -8.50 -3.94 -11.68
C PHE A 320 -7.62 -4.89 -10.86
N MET A 321 -7.63 -4.80 -9.52
CA MET A 321 -6.99 -5.80 -8.67
C MET A 321 -7.62 -7.18 -8.85
N TYR A 322 -8.95 -7.26 -8.91
CA TYR A 322 -9.66 -8.52 -9.12
C TYR A 322 -9.31 -9.19 -10.46
N VAL A 323 -9.21 -8.42 -11.55
CA VAL A 323 -8.88 -8.95 -12.89
C VAL A 323 -7.38 -9.01 -13.21
N SER A 324 -6.52 -8.45 -12.36
CA SER A 324 -5.06 -8.36 -12.58
C SER A 324 -4.41 -9.69 -12.99
N GLY A 325 -4.78 -10.81 -12.37
CA GLY A 325 -4.26 -12.15 -12.75
C GLY A 325 -4.57 -12.53 -14.20
N ARG A 326 -5.74 -12.13 -14.71
CA ARG A 326 -6.11 -12.31 -16.13
C ARG A 326 -5.33 -11.37 -17.04
N LEU A 327 -5.15 -10.11 -16.64
CA LEU A 327 -4.35 -9.15 -17.41
C LEU A 327 -2.90 -9.62 -17.55
N ILE A 328 -2.31 -10.15 -16.47
CA ILE A 328 -0.95 -10.69 -16.46
C ILE A 328 -0.84 -11.93 -17.36
N THR A 329 -1.85 -12.80 -17.37
CA THR A 329 -1.82 -14.01 -18.24
C THR A 329 -2.07 -13.69 -19.71
N TRP A 330 -2.84 -12.66 -20.03
CA TRP A 330 -3.11 -12.23 -21.42
C TRP A 330 -1.96 -11.44 -22.03
N PHE A 331 -1.43 -10.44 -21.33
CA PHE A 331 -0.45 -9.50 -21.87
C PHE A 331 0.98 -9.79 -21.40
N GLY A 332 1.15 -10.50 -20.28
CA GLY A 332 2.44 -10.64 -19.59
C GLY A 332 2.73 -9.48 -18.63
N HIS A 333 3.72 -9.67 -17.75
CA HIS A 333 4.08 -8.69 -16.73
C HIS A 333 4.63 -7.39 -17.33
N GLU A 334 5.53 -7.51 -18.32
CA GLU A 334 6.20 -6.37 -18.96
C GLU A 334 5.18 -5.46 -19.67
N ALA A 335 4.23 -6.03 -20.41
CA ALA A 335 3.18 -5.26 -21.07
C ALA A 335 2.26 -4.54 -20.07
N VAL A 336 1.92 -5.16 -18.94
CA VAL A 336 1.13 -4.49 -17.88
C VAL A 336 1.89 -3.28 -17.33
N PHE A 337 3.22 -3.37 -17.15
CA PHE A 337 4.02 -2.23 -16.74
C PHE A 337 4.03 -1.11 -17.79
N SER A 338 4.20 -1.45 -19.07
CA SER A 338 4.14 -0.47 -20.16
C SER A 338 2.78 0.22 -20.27
N ILE A 339 1.69 -0.55 -20.16
CA ILE A 339 0.32 -0.01 -20.17
C ILE A 339 0.11 0.93 -18.98
N ALA A 340 0.60 0.59 -17.78
CA ALA A 340 0.50 1.46 -16.62
C ALA A 340 1.22 2.80 -16.84
N LEU A 341 2.43 2.79 -17.42
CA LEU A 341 3.17 4.01 -17.77
C LEU A 341 2.43 4.85 -18.83
N VAL A 342 1.89 4.23 -19.88
CA VAL A 342 1.08 4.94 -20.89
C VAL A 342 -0.17 5.56 -20.25
N CYS A 343 -0.84 4.84 -19.34
CA CYS A 343 -1.96 5.37 -18.58
C CYS A 343 -1.57 6.55 -17.68
N TYR A 344 -0.37 6.54 -17.07
CA TYR A 344 0.15 7.71 -16.36
C TYR A 344 0.34 8.90 -17.31
N CYS A 345 0.97 8.71 -18.48
CA CYS A 345 1.12 9.77 -19.48
C CYS A 345 -0.23 10.37 -19.90
N LEU A 346 -1.22 9.50 -20.18
CA LEU A 346 -2.58 9.93 -20.48
C LEU A 346 -3.18 10.72 -19.30
N ARG A 347 -3.02 10.24 -18.07
CA ARG A 347 -3.53 10.89 -16.86
C ARG A 347 -2.96 12.30 -16.68
N PHE A 348 -1.64 12.48 -16.81
CA PHE A 348 -1.01 13.81 -16.74
C PHE A 348 -1.42 14.73 -17.89
N PHE A 349 -1.56 14.20 -19.11
CA PHE A 349 -2.07 14.96 -20.24
C PHE A 349 -3.50 15.45 -20.00
N LEU A 350 -4.36 14.58 -19.44
CA LEU A 350 -5.74 14.94 -19.10
C LEU A 350 -5.80 15.98 -17.97
N TYR A 351 -4.87 15.96 -17.01
CA TYR A 351 -4.74 17.02 -16.00
C TYR A 351 -4.36 18.37 -16.61
N HIS A 352 -3.45 18.38 -17.59
CA HIS A 352 -3.02 19.61 -18.24
C HIS A 352 -4.17 20.38 -18.92
N ILE A 353 -5.08 19.67 -19.59
CA ILE A 353 -6.22 20.27 -20.30
C ILE A 353 -7.45 20.49 -19.40
N LEU A 354 -7.36 20.15 -18.12
CA LEU A 354 -8.49 20.17 -17.20
C LEU A 354 -8.80 21.60 -16.76
N GLN A 355 -9.98 22.10 -17.16
CA GLN A 355 -10.49 23.41 -16.72
C GLN A 355 -11.67 23.27 -15.73
N ASN A 356 -12.49 22.24 -15.91
CA ASN A 356 -13.61 21.94 -15.02
C ASN A 356 -13.17 20.92 -13.95
N PRO A 357 -13.17 21.28 -12.65
CA PRO A 357 -12.75 20.38 -11.58
C PRO A 357 -13.48 19.04 -11.55
N TRP A 358 -14.75 18.99 -11.94
CA TRP A 358 -15.55 17.76 -11.88
C TRP A 358 -15.07 16.67 -12.84
N LEU A 359 -14.36 17.04 -13.90
CA LEU A 359 -13.80 16.09 -14.86
C LEU A 359 -12.62 15.30 -14.30
N ILE A 360 -12.10 15.67 -13.11
CA ILE A 360 -11.06 14.90 -12.44
C ILE A 360 -11.55 13.49 -12.08
N LEU A 361 -12.82 13.36 -11.69
CA LEU A 361 -13.39 12.11 -11.19
C LEU A 361 -13.33 10.95 -12.20
N PRO A 362 -13.78 11.11 -13.46
CA PRO A 362 -13.58 10.06 -14.47
C PRO A 362 -12.11 9.82 -14.80
N ILE A 363 -11.22 10.82 -14.69
CA ILE A 363 -9.77 10.64 -14.90
C ILE A 363 -9.16 9.76 -13.78
N GLU A 364 -9.64 9.90 -12.54
CA GLU A 364 -9.21 9.06 -11.41
C GLU A 364 -9.50 7.57 -11.63
N LEU A 365 -10.41 7.21 -12.54
CA LEU A 365 -10.63 5.79 -12.88
C LEU A 365 -9.43 5.14 -13.57
N LEU A 366 -8.55 5.92 -14.20
CA LEU A 366 -7.28 5.42 -14.74
C LEU A 366 -6.34 4.91 -13.64
N HIS A 367 -6.54 5.34 -12.38
CA HIS A 367 -5.77 4.84 -11.24
C HIS A 367 -5.89 3.31 -11.08
N GLY A 368 -7.02 2.74 -11.48
CA GLY A 368 -7.22 1.29 -11.47
C GLY A 368 -6.15 0.54 -12.29
N ILE A 369 -5.75 1.07 -13.45
CA ILE A 369 -4.67 0.48 -14.25
C ILE A 369 -3.30 0.86 -13.67
N CYS A 370 -3.11 2.16 -13.39
CA CYS A 370 -1.84 2.71 -12.90
C CYS A 370 -1.35 2.08 -11.60
N TYR A 371 -2.26 1.67 -10.72
CA TYR A 371 -1.94 1.07 -9.43
C TYR A 371 -2.59 -0.30 -9.24
N GLY A 372 -3.91 -0.42 -9.46
CA GLY A 372 -4.67 -1.65 -9.20
C GLY A 372 -4.24 -2.86 -10.06
N ALA A 373 -3.82 -2.65 -11.31
CA ALA A 373 -3.24 -3.71 -12.14
C ALA A 373 -1.72 -3.82 -11.98
N PHE A 374 -1.04 -2.67 -11.87
CA PHE A 374 0.41 -2.59 -11.73
C PHE A 374 0.93 -3.29 -10.47
N TRP A 375 0.36 -3.02 -9.29
CA TRP A 375 0.89 -3.54 -8.03
C TRP A 375 0.87 -5.07 -7.98
N PRO A 376 -0.25 -5.76 -8.29
CA PRO A 376 -0.24 -7.21 -8.44
C PRO A 376 0.81 -7.74 -9.42
N ALA A 377 0.97 -7.10 -10.58
CA ALA A 377 1.98 -7.51 -11.56
C ALA A 377 3.41 -7.31 -11.02
N ALA A 378 3.69 -6.24 -10.30
CA ALA A 378 5.00 -5.99 -9.72
C ALA A 378 5.34 -7.03 -8.64
N THR A 379 4.39 -7.35 -7.76
CA THR A 379 4.56 -8.37 -6.72
C THR A 379 4.75 -9.76 -7.31
N THR A 380 3.93 -10.17 -8.29
CA THR A 380 4.07 -11.50 -8.91
C THR A 380 5.36 -11.62 -9.71
N PHE A 381 5.78 -10.55 -10.40
CA PHE A 381 7.04 -10.51 -11.11
C PHE A 381 8.23 -10.62 -10.16
N ALA A 382 8.23 -9.83 -9.07
CA ALA A 382 9.27 -9.87 -8.05
C ALA A 382 9.44 -11.25 -7.42
N ASN A 383 8.33 -11.94 -7.14
CA ASN A 383 8.38 -13.31 -6.64
C ASN A 383 8.90 -14.31 -7.68
N LYS A 384 8.62 -14.08 -8.97
CA LYS A 384 9.09 -14.94 -10.07
C LYS A 384 10.59 -14.83 -10.31
N ILE A 385 11.16 -13.63 -10.16
CA ILE A 385 12.60 -13.38 -10.36
C ILE A 385 13.44 -13.59 -9.10
N ALA A 386 12.79 -13.75 -7.93
CA ALA A 386 13.48 -13.91 -6.67
C ALA A 386 14.35 -15.18 -6.66
N PRO A 387 15.64 -15.07 -6.30
CA PRO A 387 16.45 -16.24 -5.99
C PRO A 387 15.80 -17.09 -4.90
N GLN A 388 16.16 -18.38 -4.87
CA GLN A 388 15.58 -19.32 -3.90
C GLN A 388 15.79 -18.81 -2.46
N GLY A 389 14.69 -18.74 -1.70
CA GLY A 389 14.72 -18.26 -0.31
C GLY A 389 14.75 -16.74 -0.13
N MET A 390 14.68 -15.94 -1.21
CA MET A 390 14.73 -14.47 -1.15
C MET A 390 13.42 -13.76 -1.51
N GLY A 391 12.29 -14.46 -1.40
CA GLY A 391 10.98 -13.91 -1.75
C GLY A 391 10.67 -12.62 -1.01
N ALA A 392 10.87 -12.59 0.32
CA ALA A 392 10.57 -11.42 1.12
C ALA A 392 11.52 -10.27 0.84
N THR A 393 12.81 -10.57 0.63
CA THR A 393 13.83 -9.59 0.24
C THR A 393 13.44 -8.89 -1.06
N LEU A 394 13.02 -9.63 -2.10
CA LEU A 394 12.63 -9.02 -3.37
C LEU A 394 11.35 -8.19 -3.26
N GLN A 395 10.33 -8.65 -2.53
CA GLN A 395 9.12 -7.84 -2.29
C GLN A 395 9.45 -6.54 -1.55
N ASN A 396 10.33 -6.63 -0.56
CA ASN A 396 10.78 -5.46 0.19
C ASN A 396 11.63 -4.51 -0.67
N LEU A 397 12.45 -5.01 -1.58
CA LEU A 397 13.15 -4.16 -2.54
C LEU A 397 12.17 -3.43 -3.46
N VAL A 398 11.14 -4.11 -3.97
CA VAL A 398 10.10 -3.44 -4.77
C VAL A 398 9.44 -2.31 -3.98
N GLN A 399 9.08 -2.55 -2.71
CA GLN A 399 8.56 -1.52 -1.82
C GLN A 399 9.55 -0.37 -1.62
N ALA A 400 10.84 -0.68 -1.41
CA ALA A 400 11.89 0.31 -1.20
C ALA A 400 12.12 1.19 -2.44
N PHE A 401 12.12 0.62 -3.64
CA PHE A 401 12.31 1.35 -4.89
C PHE A 401 11.09 2.17 -5.29
N SER A 402 9.88 1.64 -5.09
CA SER A 402 8.63 2.32 -5.47
C SER A 402 8.17 3.35 -4.43
N MET A 403 7.96 2.93 -3.19
CA MET A 403 7.39 3.75 -2.12
C MET A 403 8.45 4.40 -1.22
N GLY A 404 9.71 3.99 -1.37
CA GLY A 404 10.86 4.63 -0.74
C GLY A 404 11.51 5.64 -1.68
N LEU A 405 12.47 5.17 -2.49
CA LEU A 405 13.24 6.01 -3.42
C LEU A 405 12.36 6.78 -4.41
N GLY A 406 11.30 6.18 -4.93
CA GLY A 406 10.41 6.86 -5.87
C GLY A 406 9.58 7.97 -5.23
N VAL A 407 9.26 7.87 -3.93
CA VAL A 407 8.42 8.85 -3.23
C VAL A 407 9.23 9.91 -2.48
N ALA A 408 10.49 9.62 -2.15
CA ALA A 408 11.43 10.57 -1.56
C ALA A 408 11.80 11.68 -2.55
#